data_AF-A0A3B9KII9-F1
#
_entry.id   AF-A0A3B9KII9-F1
#
_cell.length_a   1.000
_cell.length_b   1.000
_cell.length_c   1.000
_cell.angle_alpha   90.00
_cell.angle_beta   90.00
_cell.angle_gamma   90.00
#
_symmetry.space_group_name_H-M   'P 1'
#
loop_
_entity.id
_entity.type
_entity.pdbx_description
1 polymer ?
#
loop_
_entity_poly.entity_id
_entity_poly.type
_entity_poly.pdbx_seq_one_letter_code
_entity_poly.pdbx_strand_id
1 'polypeptide(L)'
;MLLLVSVMLSACSTATPNPTSTPTLAPSPTFTPLPSQTPLPTATPTPTEAPTSTTTPTQTDVPFAGFSKDFRLYRAWNNGDETYFYFFQANIIDTLYAEADDYDLVCSPDPLYPHHMQCVAETKIFGEDAMTFTFYSDEARLRPVFSQVFYTGLVNDIVYHHANDCPDRGKDVYCESEYRLYDGRCYYAHTCYDACGLYYSRDNLPEVWNEFQGYTVPCN
;
A
#
# COMPACT_ATOMS: atom_id res chain seq x y z
N MET A 1 3.54 57.74 -13.68
CA MET A 1 3.42 57.66 -15.16
C MET A 1 2.09 56.98 -15.44
N LEU A 2 1.06 57.80 -15.69
CA LEU A 2 -0.32 57.37 -15.95
C LEU A 2 -0.49 57.25 -17.47
N LEU A 3 -1.03 56.16 -17.99
CA LEU A 3 -1.43 56.06 -19.40
C LEU A 3 -2.84 55.48 -19.49
N LEU A 4 -3.79 56.38 -19.76
CA LEU A 4 -5.12 56.06 -20.30
C LEU A 4 -4.99 55.74 -21.79
N VAL A 5 -5.72 54.73 -22.27
CA VAL A 5 -6.04 54.60 -23.69
C VAL A 5 -7.53 54.28 -23.84
N SER A 6 -8.20 55.15 -24.59
CA SER A 6 -9.62 55.16 -24.95
C SER A 6 -9.77 54.60 -26.37
N VAL A 7 -10.82 53.82 -26.66
CA VAL A 7 -11.21 53.49 -28.05
C VAL A 7 -12.72 53.65 -28.23
N MET A 8 -13.06 54.36 -29.30
CA MET A 8 -14.36 54.91 -29.70
C MET A 8 -15.22 53.95 -30.53
N LEU A 9 -16.53 54.23 -30.51
CA LEU A 9 -17.62 53.67 -31.32
C LEU A 9 -17.42 53.83 -32.84
N SER A 10 -18.05 52.95 -33.64
CA SER A 10 -18.71 53.36 -34.89
C SER A 10 -19.68 52.28 -35.41
N ALA A 11 -20.93 52.68 -35.59
CA ALA A 11 -21.97 51.94 -36.31
C ALA A 11 -22.02 52.40 -37.77
N CYS A 12 -22.36 51.51 -38.72
CA CYS A 12 -22.81 51.93 -40.03
C CYS A 12 -23.76 50.91 -40.68
N SER A 13 -24.85 51.43 -41.21
CA SER A 13 -26.00 50.78 -41.85
C SER A 13 -25.95 50.88 -43.38
N THR A 14 -26.88 50.19 -44.06
CA THR A 14 -27.32 50.31 -45.47
C THR A 14 -26.46 49.54 -46.51
N ALA A 15 -26.95 49.02 -47.63
CA ALA A 15 -28.20 49.22 -48.38
C ALA A 15 -28.60 47.98 -49.20
N THR A 16 -29.88 47.91 -49.56
CA THR A 16 -30.56 46.94 -50.45
C THR A 16 -30.18 47.13 -51.92
N PRO A 17 -30.03 46.06 -52.73
CA PRO A 17 -30.14 46.16 -54.18
C PRO A 17 -31.37 45.43 -54.77
N ASN A 18 -32.11 46.25 -55.53
CA ASN A 18 -33.04 46.09 -56.66
C ASN A 18 -33.22 44.70 -57.34
N PRO A 19 -34.45 44.33 -57.80
CA PRO A 19 -34.68 43.11 -58.56
C PRO A 19 -34.26 43.25 -60.02
N THR A 20 -33.43 42.32 -60.49
CA THR A 20 -33.06 42.18 -61.91
C THR A 20 -33.87 41.04 -62.53
N SER A 21 -34.68 41.33 -63.54
CA SER A 21 -35.43 40.33 -64.31
C SER A 21 -34.50 39.64 -65.33
N THR A 22 -34.21 38.36 -65.11
CA THR A 22 -33.39 37.54 -66.01
C THR A 22 -34.29 36.81 -67.02
N PRO A 23 -34.00 36.85 -68.34
CA PRO A 23 -34.81 36.17 -69.35
C PRO A 23 -34.72 34.64 -69.24
N THR A 24 -35.87 33.99 -69.36
CA THR A 24 -36.04 32.53 -69.33
C THR A 24 -35.49 31.89 -70.61
N LEU A 25 -34.47 31.03 -70.48
CA LEU A 25 -33.95 30.21 -71.58
C LEU A 25 -34.87 29.02 -71.87
N ALA A 26 -35.00 28.67 -73.15
CA ALA A 26 -35.80 27.55 -73.65
C ALA A 26 -35.28 26.18 -73.12
N PRO A 27 -36.14 25.17 -72.95
CA PRO A 27 -35.73 23.87 -72.43
C PRO A 27 -34.80 23.14 -73.41
N SER A 28 -33.66 22.69 -72.89
CA SER A 28 -32.68 21.82 -73.56
C SER A 28 -33.24 20.40 -73.74
N PRO A 29 -32.87 19.65 -74.79
CA PRO A 29 -33.31 18.26 -74.97
C PRO A 29 -32.87 17.38 -73.80
N THR A 30 -33.82 16.59 -73.30
CA THR A 30 -33.59 15.62 -72.22
C THR A 30 -32.83 14.41 -72.79
N PHE A 31 -31.61 14.17 -72.31
CA PHE A 31 -30.87 12.95 -72.61
C PHE A 31 -31.52 11.75 -71.91
N THR A 32 -31.73 10.69 -72.68
CA THR A 32 -32.20 9.37 -72.20
C THR A 32 -31.14 8.75 -71.28
N PRO A 33 -31.50 8.21 -70.10
CA PRO A 33 -30.52 7.61 -69.20
C PRO A 33 -29.89 6.36 -69.83
N LEU A 34 -28.56 6.27 -69.75
CA LEU A 34 -27.79 5.08 -70.07
C LEU A 34 -28.14 3.95 -69.07
N PRO A 35 -28.18 2.66 -69.48
CA PRO A 35 -28.44 1.55 -68.57
C PRO A 35 -27.50 1.60 -67.36
N SER A 36 -28.12 1.54 -66.18
CA SER A 36 -27.42 1.51 -64.89
C SER A 36 -26.55 0.25 -64.82
N GLN A 37 -25.27 0.42 -64.49
CA GLN A 37 -24.41 -0.74 -64.20
C GLN A 37 -24.97 -1.47 -62.98
N THR A 38 -25.14 -2.78 -63.13
CA THR A 38 -25.52 -3.68 -62.03
C THR A 38 -24.45 -3.59 -60.95
N PRO A 39 -24.81 -3.34 -59.66
CA PRO A 39 -23.82 -3.32 -58.59
C PRO A 39 -23.14 -4.68 -58.48
N LEU A 40 -21.80 -4.64 -58.47
CA LEU A 40 -20.96 -5.81 -58.18
C LEU A 40 -21.28 -6.29 -56.74
N PRO A 41 -21.31 -7.61 -56.46
CA PRO A 41 -21.54 -8.11 -55.11
C PRO A 41 -20.57 -7.44 -54.13
N THR A 42 -21.15 -6.78 -53.13
CA THR A 42 -20.40 -6.17 -52.03
C THR A 42 -19.74 -7.30 -51.25
N ALA A 43 -18.43 -7.22 -51.04
CA ALA A 43 -17.73 -8.16 -50.18
C ALA A 43 -18.38 -8.14 -48.79
N THR A 44 -18.96 -9.27 -48.39
CA THR A 44 -19.46 -9.48 -47.03
C THR A 44 -18.32 -9.19 -46.06
N PRO A 45 -18.54 -8.38 -45.00
CA PRO A 45 -17.48 -8.13 -44.04
C PRO A 45 -17.18 -9.47 -43.38
N THR A 46 -15.93 -9.91 -43.46
CA THR A 46 -15.44 -11.02 -42.66
C THR A 46 -15.73 -10.68 -41.20
N PRO A 47 -16.31 -11.59 -40.40
CA PRO A 47 -16.58 -11.30 -38.99
C PRO A 47 -15.27 -10.86 -38.33
N THR A 48 -15.25 -9.62 -37.83
CA THR A 48 -14.19 -9.14 -36.96
C THR A 48 -14.16 -10.10 -35.77
N GLU A 49 -13.02 -10.77 -35.57
CA GLU A 49 -12.82 -11.61 -34.39
C GLU A 49 -13.16 -10.76 -33.16
N ALA A 50 -14.17 -11.18 -32.41
CA ALA A 50 -14.52 -10.57 -31.14
C ALA A 50 -13.26 -10.57 -30.27
N PRO A 51 -13.02 -9.52 -29.46
CA PRO A 51 -11.88 -9.51 -28.54
C PRO A 51 -11.92 -10.81 -27.74
N THR A 52 -10.89 -11.63 -27.92
CA THR A 52 -10.68 -12.83 -27.14
C THR A 52 -10.71 -12.38 -25.70
N SER A 53 -11.70 -12.83 -24.92
CA SER A 53 -11.74 -12.59 -23.49
C SER A 53 -10.41 -13.10 -22.95
N THR A 54 -9.51 -12.18 -22.59
CA THR A 54 -8.31 -12.51 -21.84
C THR A 54 -8.82 -13.32 -20.66
N THR A 55 -8.42 -14.59 -20.59
CA THR A 55 -8.78 -15.43 -19.46
C THR A 55 -8.33 -14.68 -18.22
N THR A 56 -9.29 -14.14 -17.46
CA THR A 56 -9.05 -13.79 -16.07
C THR A 56 -8.35 -15.02 -15.50
N PRO A 57 -7.17 -14.88 -14.88
CA PRO A 57 -6.51 -16.03 -14.30
C PRO A 57 -7.57 -16.74 -13.47
N THR A 58 -7.84 -18.01 -13.80
CA THR A 58 -8.65 -18.86 -12.94
C THR A 58 -7.99 -18.74 -11.60
N GLN A 59 -8.63 -18.03 -10.68
CA GLN A 59 -8.13 -17.96 -9.34
C GLN A 59 -8.22 -19.38 -8.84
N THR A 60 -7.07 -20.04 -8.76
CA THR A 60 -6.93 -21.24 -7.96
C THR A 60 -7.32 -20.77 -6.58
N ASP A 61 -8.57 -21.03 -6.18
CA ASP A 61 -8.99 -20.89 -4.80
C ASP A 61 -7.93 -21.63 -4.00
N VAL A 62 -7.05 -20.88 -3.35
CA VAL A 62 -5.99 -21.45 -2.53
C VAL A 62 -6.74 -22.34 -1.55
N PRO A 63 -6.46 -23.66 -1.48
CA PRO A 63 -7.14 -24.54 -0.56
C PRO A 63 -6.62 -24.21 0.84
N PHE A 64 -7.07 -23.10 1.42
CA PHE A 64 -6.51 -22.63 2.67
C PHE A 64 -7.10 -23.49 3.80
N ALA A 65 -6.37 -24.55 4.15
CA ALA A 65 -6.37 -25.06 5.52
C ALA A 65 -5.76 -23.94 6.36
N GLY A 66 -6.62 -22.98 6.72
CA GLY A 66 -6.21 -21.66 7.18
C GLY A 66 -5.32 -21.69 8.38
N PHE A 67 -4.49 -20.64 8.45
CA PHE A 67 -3.60 -20.25 9.53
C PHE A 67 -3.75 -21.13 10.77
N SER A 68 -2.70 -21.91 11.05
CA SER A 68 -2.67 -22.81 12.20
C SER A 68 -3.16 -22.09 13.45
N LYS A 69 -3.81 -22.80 14.38
CA LYS A 69 -4.09 -22.28 15.73
C LYS A 69 -2.84 -21.74 16.44
N ASP A 70 -1.67 -22.19 15.99
CA ASP A 70 -0.36 -21.83 16.52
C ASP A 70 0.34 -20.73 15.69
N PHE A 71 -0.36 -20.16 14.70
CA PHE A 71 0.09 -19.01 13.93
C PHE A 71 0.27 -17.82 14.87
N ARG A 72 1.50 -17.30 14.92
CA ARG A 72 1.85 -16.20 15.81
C ARG A 72 2.96 -15.36 15.22
N LEU A 73 2.90 -14.06 15.47
CA LEU A 73 4.04 -13.18 15.28
C LEU A 73 5.14 -13.57 16.27
N TYR A 74 6.31 -13.92 15.76
CA TYR A 74 7.49 -14.20 16.58
C TYR A 74 8.26 -12.91 16.90
N ARG A 75 8.47 -12.07 15.89
CA ARG A 75 9.27 -10.86 16.03
C ARG A 75 8.96 -9.85 14.93
N ALA A 76 8.98 -8.56 15.28
CA ALA A 76 9.13 -7.47 14.33
C ALA A 76 10.48 -6.75 14.52
N TRP A 77 11.09 -6.27 13.44
CA TRP A 77 12.29 -5.43 13.52
C TRP A 77 12.44 -4.53 12.30
N ASN A 78 13.17 -3.43 12.48
CA ASN A 78 13.55 -2.54 11.41
C ASN A 78 14.95 -2.91 10.88
N ASN A 79 15.14 -2.89 9.56
CA ASN A 79 16.45 -3.00 8.91
C ASN A 79 16.54 -2.00 7.76
N GLY A 80 17.42 -1.01 7.88
CA GLY A 80 17.41 0.13 6.97
C GLY A 80 16.08 0.90 7.07
N ASP A 81 15.43 1.07 5.93
CA ASP A 81 14.14 1.77 5.78
C ASP A 81 12.94 0.80 5.69
N GLU A 82 13.16 -0.50 5.92
CA GLU A 82 12.13 -1.53 5.87
C GLU A 82 11.81 -2.08 7.26
N THR A 83 10.56 -2.52 7.43
CA THR A 83 10.11 -3.25 8.63
C THR A 83 9.80 -4.70 8.28
N TYR A 84 10.33 -5.61 9.08
CA TYR A 84 10.17 -7.05 8.92
C TYR A 84 9.29 -7.60 10.04
N PHE A 85 8.35 -8.47 9.69
CA PHE A 85 7.50 -9.22 10.62
C PHE A 85 7.64 -10.71 10.32
N TYR A 86 8.07 -11.47 11.31
CA TYR A 86 8.33 -12.89 11.16
C TYR A 86 7.28 -13.71 11.90
N PHE A 87 6.58 -14.56 11.17
CA PHE A 87 5.49 -15.38 11.68
C PHE A 87 5.87 -16.86 11.68
N PHE A 88 5.56 -17.55 12.78
CA PHE A 88 5.69 -18.99 12.87
C PHE A 88 4.41 -19.69 12.42
N GLN A 89 4.58 -20.91 11.90
CA GLN A 89 3.49 -21.85 11.60
C GLN A 89 2.41 -21.29 10.67
N ALA A 90 2.81 -20.45 9.70
CA ALA A 90 1.94 -19.99 8.62
C ALA A 90 1.41 -21.19 7.82
N ASN A 91 2.29 -22.17 7.57
CA ASN A 91 2.00 -23.33 6.70
C ASN A 91 1.50 -22.92 5.30
N ILE A 92 1.89 -21.72 4.86
CA ILE A 92 1.62 -21.18 3.53
C ILE A 92 2.94 -21.21 2.76
N ILE A 93 2.91 -21.84 1.59
CA ILE A 93 4.08 -22.00 0.71
C ILE A 93 4.09 -21.01 -0.46
N ASP A 94 3.01 -20.25 -0.62
CA ASP A 94 2.86 -19.20 -1.63
C ASP A 94 3.03 -17.82 -0.98
N THR A 95 3.23 -16.79 -1.81
CA THR A 95 3.24 -15.41 -1.34
C THR A 95 1.82 -14.96 -0.96
N LEU A 96 1.69 -14.32 0.19
CA LEU A 96 0.50 -13.58 0.60
C LEU A 96 0.79 -12.07 0.59
N TYR A 97 -0.28 -11.31 0.60
CA TYR A 97 -0.24 -9.87 0.77
C TYR A 97 -0.88 -9.55 2.11
N ALA A 98 -0.39 -8.54 2.80
CA ALA A 98 -1.01 -8.11 4.04
C ALA A 98 -1.10 -6.59 4.13
N GLU A 99 -1.96 -6.15 5.02
CA GLU A 99 -2.07 -4.80 5.52
C GLU A 99 -1.92 -4.90 7.04
N ALA A 100 -0.98 -4.16 7.63
CA ALA A 100 -0.84 -4.00 9.06
C ALA A 100 -1.23 -2.56 9.40
N ASP A 101 -2.44 -2.39 9.92
CA ASP A 101 -3.13 -1.09 10.01
C ASP A 101 -3.11 -0.33 8.68
N ASP A 102 -2.25 0.67 8.51
CA ASP A 102 -2.15 1.47 7.26
C ASP A 102 -0.93 1.09 6.41
N TYR A 103 -0.20 0.04 6.79
CA TYR A 103 1.05 -0.37 6.14
C TYR A 103 0.84 -1.57 5.24
N ASP A 104 1.26 -1.43 3.99
CA ASP A 104 1.25 -2.49 3.00
C ASP A 104 2.44 -3.45 3.18
N LEU A 105 2.16 -4.75 3.16
CA LEU A 105 3.18 -5.79 3.27
C LEU A 105 3.09 -6.84 2.16
N VAL A 106 4.26 -7.36 1.80
CA VAL A 106 4.40 -8.60 1.01
C VAL A 106 4.96 -9.69 1.91
N CYS A 107 4.26 -10.81 1.98
CA CYS A 107 4.53 -11.92 2.87
C CYS A 107 4.98 -13.16 2.10
N SER A 108 6.25 -13.52 2.22
CA SER A 108 6.84 -14.66 1.53
C SER A 108 7.23 -15.77 2.51
N PRO A 109 7.14 -17.06 2.12
CA PRO A 109 7.67 -18.15 2.93
C PRO A 109 9.16 -17.96 3.21
N ASP A 110 9.60 -18.34 4.40
CA ASP A 110 11.02 -18.36 4.73
C ASP A 110 11.75 -19.43 3.87
N PRO A 111 12.85 -19.09 3.17
CA PRO A 111 13.56 -20.03 2.30
C PRO A 111 14.15 -21.24 3.01
N LEU A 112 14.51 -21.10 4.29
CA LEU A 112 15.08 -22.15 5.13
C LEU A 112 14.01 -22.91 5.92
N TYR A 113 12.94 -22.22 6.31
CA TYR A 113 11.82 -22.79 7.07
C TYR A 113 10.47 -22.50 6.39
N PRO A 114 10.08 -23.26 5.34
CA PRO A 114 8.91 -22.93 4.50
C PRO A 114 7.54 -22.93 5.21
N HIS A 115 7.47 -23.41 6.44
CA HIS A 115 6.27 -23.32 7.28
C HIS A 115 6.21 -21.99 8.09
N HIS A 116 7.24 -21.16 7.99
CA HIS A 116 7.35 -19.82 8.55
C HIS A 116 7.25 -18.80 7.41
N MET A 117 6.90 -17.58 7.76
CA MET A 117 6.62 -16.54 6.80
C MET A 117 7.24 -15.24 7.27
N GLN A 118 7.81 -14.50 6.31
CA GLN A 118 8.34 -13.16 6.53
C GLN A 118 7.51 -12.17 5.73
N CYS A 119 6.89 -11.23 6.42
CA CYS A 119 6.22 -10.08 5.83
C CYS A 119 7.12 -8.85 5.91
N VAL A 120 7.21 -8.10 4.82
CA VAL A 120 8.05 -6.90 4.74
C VAL A 120 7.18 -5.71 4.35
N ALA A 121 7.30 -4.62 5.10
CA ALA A 121 6.83 -3.30 4.73
C ALA A 121 8.01 -2.48 4.20
N GLU A 122 7.84 -1.80 3.07
CA GLU A 122 8.85 -0.92 2.44
C GLU A 122 8.98 0.43 3.17
N THR A 123 8.65 0.46 4.46
CA THR A 123 8.77 1.63 5.31
C THR A 123 9.15 1.21 6.71
N LYS A 124 9.72 2.15 7.45
CA LYS A 124 10.17 1.98 8.81
C LYS A 124 9.06 2.34 9.77
N ILE A 125 8.60 1.37 10.55
CA ILE A 125 7.47 1.51 11.46
C ILE A 125 8.00 1.63 12.89
N PHE A 126 7.47 2.61 13.63
CA PHE A 126 7.81 2.89 15.02
C PHE A 126 6.58 3.37 15.79
N GLY A 127 6.58 3.13 17.10
CA GLY A 127 5.52 3.63 17.99
C GLY A 127 4.29 2.72 18.07
N GLU A 128 4.25 1.66 17.27
CA GLU A 128 3.14 0.71 17.25
C GLU A 128 3.45 -0.47 18.17
N ASP A 129 2.72 -0.61 19.28
CA ASP A 129 2.86 -1.75 20.20
C ASP A 129 2.05 -2.96 19.72
N ALA A 130 0.90 -2.68 19.10
CA ALA A 130 0.02 -3.68 18.53
C ALA A 130 -0.55 -3.15 17.22
N MET A 131 -0.70 -4.03 16.24
CA MET A 131 -1.22 -3.69 14.91
C MET A 131 -2.24 -4.73 14.47
N THR A 132 -3.24 -4.29 13.72
CA THR A 132 -4.23 -5.18 13.09
C THR A 132 -3.69 -5.64 11.76
N PHE A 133 -3.38 -6.93 11.65
CA PHE A 133 -2.97 -7.52 10.38
C PHE A 133 -4.18 -8.10 9.67
N THR A 134 -4.36 -7.76 8.40
CA THR A 134 -5.28 -8.43 7.48
C THR A 134 -4.48 -9.01 6.32
N PHE A 135 -4.60 -10.32 6.12
CA PHE A 135 -3.91 -11.06 5.06
C PHE A 135 -4.85 -11.30 3.89
N TYR A 136 -4.31 -11.27 2.68
CA TYR A 136 -5.01 -11.41 1.41
C TYR A 136 -4.31 -12.43 0.53
N SER A 137 -5.10 -13.18 -0.25
CA SER A 137 -4.57 -14.14 -1.23
C SER A 137 -4.19 -13.49 -2.58
N ASP A 138 -4.45 -12.19 -2.75
CA ASP A 138 -4.22 -11.46 -4.00
C ASP A 138 -3.57 -10.10 -3.76
N GLU A 139 -2.74 -9.68 -4.73
CA GLU A 139 -1.98 -8.43 -4.67
C GLU A 139 -2.87 -7.19 -4.63
N ALA A 140 -4.04 -7.26 -5.26
CA ALA A 140 -5.02 -6.18 -5.24
C ALA A 140 -5.76 -6.05 -3.90
N ARG A 141 -5.46 -6.93 -2.92
CA ARG A 141 -6.05 -6.98 -1.57
C ARG A 141 -7.58 -7.03 -1.57
N LEU A 142 -8.16 -7.78 -2.51
CA LEU A 142 -9.62 -7.90 -2.63
C LEU A 142 -10.20 -9.11 -1.88
N ARG A 143 -9.36 -10.09 -1.53
CA ARG A 143 -9.79 -11.35 -0.92
C ARG A 143 -9.09 -11.59 0.42
N PRO A 144 -9.63 -11.05 1.52
CA PRO A 144 -9.07 -11.28 2.85
C PRO A 144 -9.25 -12.75 3.26
N VAL A 145 -8.21 -13.32 3.86
CA VAL A 145 -8.16 -14.73 4.29
C VAL A 145 -7.99 -14.88 5.81
N PHE A 146 -7.44 -13.88 6.49
CA PHE A 146 -7.24 -13.88 7.93
C PHE A 146 -7.05 -12.46 8.46
N SER A 147 -7.54 -12.19 9.67
CA SER A 147 -7.29 -10.92 10.34
C SER A 147 -7.11 -11.13 11.84
N GLN A 148 -6.09 -10.51 12.42
CA GLN A 148 -5.77 -10.61 13.84
C GLN A 148 -4.91 -9.43 14.30
N VAL A 149 -5.10 -9.02 15.55
CA VAL A 149 -4.22 -8.07 16.23
C VAL A 149 -2.98 -8.81 16.75
N PHE A 150 -1.80 -8.33 16.39
CA PHE A 150 -0.51 -8.82 16.89
C PHE A 150 0.23 -7.73 17.64
N TYR A 151 0.88 -8.09 18.75
CA TYR A 151 1.78 -7.21 19.49
C TYR A 151 3.15 -7.21 18.81
N THR A 152 3.52 -6.11 18.19
CA THR A 152 4.71 -6.01 17.33
C THR A 152 5.94 -5.59 18.11
N GLY A 153 5.77 -4.90 19.24
CA GLY A 153 6.88 -4.36 20.03
C GLY A 153 7.74 -3.36 19.25
N LEU A 154 7.16 -2.68 18.25
CA LEU A 154 7.82 -1.62 17.46
C LEU A 154 7.73 -0.25 18.13
N VAL A 155 7.24 -0.19 19.38
CA VAL A 155 7.25 1.03 20.20
C VAL A 155 8.64 1.66 20.24
N ASN A 156 8.69 2.98 20.05
CA ASN A 156 9.87 3.76 20.38
C ASN A 156 9.88 4.01 21.89
N ASP A 157 10.21 2.95 22.63
CA ASP A 157 10.30 2.92 24.09
C ASP A 157 11.63 3.48 24.61
N ILE A 158 12.49 3.99 23.73
CA ILE A 158 13.81 4.51 24.11
C ILE A 158 13.66 5.87 24.80
N VAL A 159 13.83 5.87 26.11
CA VAL A 159 13.94 7.07 26.93
C VAL A 159 15.41 7.38 27.15
N TYR A 160 15.90 8.44 26.49
CA TYR A 160 17.24 8.98 26.74
C TYR A 160 17.24 9.82 28.02
N HIS A 161 18.21 9.54 28.89
CA HIS A 161 18.47 10.28 30.12
C HIS A 161 19.69 11.16 29.92
N HIS A 162 19.71 12.33 30.56
CA HIS A 162 20.96 13.08 30.73
C HIS A 162 21.72 13.39 29.40
N ALA A 163 20.97 13.69 28.33
CA ALA A 163 21.51 13.73 26.97
C ALA A 163 22.63 14.76 26.74
N ASN A 164 22.64 15.88 27.47
CA ASN A 164 23.53 17.03 27.23
C ASN A 164 24.43 17.38 28.42
N ASP A 165 24.43 16.58 29.48
CA ASP A 165 25.15 16.92 30.72
C ASP A 165 26.58 16.38 30.78
N CYS A 166 27.02 15.66 29.74
CA CYS A 166 28.33 15.05 29.69
C CYS A 166 28.93 15.06 28.27
N PRO A 167 30.21 15.46 28.09
CA PRO A 167 30.87 15.48 26.79
C PRO A 167 31.25 14.08 26.26
N ASP A 168 31.30 13.07 27.13
CA ASP A 168 31.64 11.69 26.77
C ASP A 168 30.39 10.80 26.59
N ARG A 169 29.21 11.41 26.51
CA ARG A 169 27.92 10.73 26.34
C ARG A 169 27.94 9.81 25.10
N GLY A 170 27.44 8.58 25.26
CA GLY A 170 27.44 7.55 24.22
C GLY A 170 28.75 6.77 24.03
N LYS A 171 29.79 7.00 24.85
CA LYS A 171 31.02 6.19 24.83
C LYS A 171 30.97 5.06 25.86
N ASP A 172 31.59 3.92 25.55
CA ASP A 172 31.66 2.76 26.44
C ASP A 172 30.28 2.26 26.93
N VAL A 173 29.33 2.20 25.99
CA VAL A 173 27.95 1.80 26.28
C VAL A 173 27.89 0.34 26.71
N TYR A 174 27.29 0.11 27.88
CA TYR A 174 27.00 -1.19 28.46
C TYR A 174 25.54 -1.22 28.90
N CYS A 175 24.86 -2.33 28.68
CA CYS A 175 23.44 -2.44 29.00
C CYS A 175 23.12 -3.68 29.84
N GLU A 176 22.18 -3.50 30.76
CA GLU A 176 21.61 -4.54 31.58
C GLU A 176 20.16 -4.80 31.12
N SER A 177 19.78 -6.08 31.10
CA SER A 177 18.46 -6.53 30.71
C SER A 177 17.81 -7.26 31.87
N GLU A 178 16.53 -6.99 32.07
CA GLU A 178 15.70 -7.62 33.08
C GLU A 178 14.42 -8.13 32.42
N TYR A 179 14.05 -9.38 32.71
CA TYR A 179 12.82 -9.98 32.20
C TYR A 179 11.88 -10.27 33.36
N ARG A 180 10.67 -9.74 33.28
CA ARG A 180 9.68 -9.75 34.36
C ARG A 180 8.42 -10.50 33.92
N LEU A 181 7.77 -11.20 34.84
CA LEU A 181 6.48 -11.85 34.61
C LEU A 181 5.35 -11.05 35.25
N TYR A 182 4.35 -10.69 34.45
CA TYR A 182 3.07 -10.15 34.90
C TYR A 182 1.94 -10.91 34.17
N ASP A 183 0.92 -11.38 34.90
CA ASP A 183 -0.24 -12.14 34.35
C ASP A 183 0.11 -13.32 33.43
N GLY A 184 1.21 -14.01 33.71
CA GLY A 184 1.70 -15.11 32.88
C GLY A 184 2.32 -14.66 31.56
N ARG A 185 2.49 -13.35 31.33
CA ARG A 185 3.22 -12.77 30.21
C ARG A 185 4.60 -12.30 30.62
N CYS A 186 5.56 -12.50 29.73
CA CYS A 186 6.93 -12.04 29.90
C CYS A 186 7.10 -10.63 29.31
N TYR A 187 7.69 -9.75 30.10
CA TYR A 187 8.02 -8.38 29.79
C TYR A 187 9.52 -8.17 29.93
N TYR A 188 10.02 -7.11 29.33
CA TYR A 188 11.42 -6.79 29.21
C TYR A 188 11.68 -5.33 29.57
N ALA A 189 12.74 -5.10 30.32
CA ALA A 189 13.32 -3.79 30.54
C ALA A 189 14.81 -3.84 30.22
N HIS A 190 15.29 -2.82 29.53
CA HIS A 190 16.69 -2.58 29.24
C HIS A 190 17.11 -1.26 29.83
N THR A 191 18.22 -1.25 30.55
CA THR A 191 18.83 -0.01 31.01
C THR A 191 20.27 0.00 30.53
N CYS A 192 20.60 1.02 29.76
CA CYS A 192 21.92 1.24 29.21
C CYS A 192 22.60 2.38 29.94
N TYR A 193 23.86 2.12 30.25
CA TYR A 193 24.81 3.05 30.84
C TYR A 193 25.92 3.31 29.84
N ASP A 194 26.57 4.45 29.97
CA ASP A 194 27.76 4.80 29.23
C ASP A 194 28.82 5.39 30.18
N ALA A 195 29.90 5.95 29.63
CA ALA A 195 30.97 6.58 30.39
C ALA A 195 30.50 7.67 31.38
N CYS A 196 29.27 8.18 31.21
CA CYS A 196 28.67 9.24 31.99
C CYS A 196 27.52 8.75 32.89
N GLY A 197 27.33 7.43 33.05
CA GLY A 197 26.28 6.84 33.86
C GLY A 197 25.03 6.48 33.06
N LEU A 198 23.83 6.66 33.63
CA LEU A 198 22.57 6.30 32.98
C LEU A 198 22.44 7.04 31.64
N TYR A 199 22.27 6.29 30.55
CA TYR A 199 22.24 6.83 29.19
C TYR A 199 20.86 6.72 28.56
N TYR A 200 20.31 5.52 28.43
CA TYR A 200 18.94 5.34 27.98
C TYR A 200 18.33 4.09 28.59
N SER A 201 17.01 4.09 28.71
CA SER A 201 16.25 2.90 29.05
C SER A 201 15.24 2.62 27.95
N ARG A 202 14.85 1.36 27.84
CA ARG A 202 13.73 0.95 27.00
C ARG A 202 13.03 -0.23 27.62
N ASP A 203 11.71 -0.22 27.64
CA ASP A 203 10.95 -1.29 28.25
C ASP A 203 9.57 -1.41 27.60
N ASN A 204 9.01 -2.61 27.67
CA ASN A 204 7.62 -2.84 27.30
C ASN A 204 6.76 -3.12 28.54
N LEU A 205 7.15 -2.62 29.72
CA LEU A 205 6.44 -2.90 30.96
C LEU A 205 5.01 -2.34 30.88
N PRO A 206 4.03 -3.03 31.47
CA PRO A 206 2.65 -2.55 31.46
C PRO A 206 2.51 -1.25 32.27
N GLU A 207 1.86 -0.23 31.71
CA GLU A 207 1.61 1.05 32.42
C GLU A 207 0.70 0.86 33.65
N VAL A 208 -0.23 -0.10 33.56
CA VAL A 208 -1.10 -0.52 34.66
C VAL A 208 -0.60 -1.86 35.18
N TRP A 209 -0.09 -1.84 36.41
CA TRP A 209 0.51 -3.00 37.05
C TRP A 209 -0.55 -3.99 37.56
N ASN A 210 -0.49 -5.21 37.06
CA ASN A 210 -1.08 -6.37 37.74
C ASN A 210 -0.03 -7.04 38.66
N GLU A 211 -0.38 -8.15 39.30
CA GLU A 211 0.51 -8.82 40.28
C GLU A 211 1.86 -9.20 39.64
N PHE A 212 2.96 -8.68 40.19
CA PHE A 212 4.31 -9.07 39.79
C PHE A 212 4.60 -10.52 40.22
N GLN A 213 4.93 -11.38 39.27
CA GLN A 213 5.10 -12.82 39.50
C GLN A 213 6.56 -13.25 39.63
N GLY A 214 7.52 -12.38 39.30
CA GLY A 214 8.95 -12.63 39.45
C GLY A 214 9.78 -12.36 38.20
N TYR A 215 11.06 -12.69 38.28
CA TYR A 215 12.01 -12.58 37.17
C TYR A 215 12.11 -13.88 36.38
N THR A 216 12.46 -13.77 35.10
CA THR A 216 12.65 -14.90 34.18
C THR A 216 13.94 -14.76 33.35
N VAL A 217 14.32 -15.83 32.67
CA VAL A 217 15.26 -15.80 31.53
C VAL A 217 14.63 -15.03 30.36
N PRO A 218 15.39 -14.73 29.27
CA PRO A 218 14.83 -14.04 28.12
C PRO A 218 13.49 -14.62 27.66
N CYS A 219 12.53 -13.75 27.33
CA CYS A 219 11.19 -14.16 26.92
C CYS A 219 11.28 -15.14 25.73
N ASN A 220 10.62 -16.30 25.86
CA ASN A 220 10.59 -17.37 24.84
C ASN A 220 9.35 -17.28 23.96
#